data_AF-A0A9E2HY87-F1
#
_entry.id   AF-A0A9E2HY87-F1
#
_cell.length_a   1.000
_cell.length_b   1.000
_cell.length_c   1.000
_cell.angle_alpha   90.00
_cell.angle_beta   90.00
_cell.angle_gamma   90.00
#
_symmetry.space_group_name_H-M   'P 1'
#
loop_
_entity.id
_entity.type
_entity.pdbx_description
1 polymer ?
#
loop_
_entity_poly.entity_id
_entity_poly.type
_entity_poly.pdbx_seq_one_letter_code
_entity_poly.pdbx_strand_id
1 'polypeptide(L)'
;FLTKTIAAIKKVKARLDAEYQMVYELSLKESLTPDEEATIQLLKVRYKVKGYPCLLKRLHTHPASLVIAQAALESGWGSSRFYREANNIFGVWSYNPNEPRVAAGIPREGQPTVYVKKYPDLEASIEGYFRMIAKGRAYKKFRTARLHTDNPFELISYLNHYSELRHEYVRRLYHVIRSNKFYELDDVSYQPQGWENINLANNEWLIPKKDDPATRVADMCQKKVKEIIVDAVPGKDAESSLEADITAISQESNTSLKEIDNNSSKKSEVVTENAEETNSSV
;
A
#
# COMPACT_ATOMS: atom_id res chain seq x y z
N PHE A 1 8.05 -28.09 9.02
CA PHE A 1 7.87 -26.77 8.38
C PHE A 1 6.96 -26.88 7.15
N LEU A 2 7.42 -27.49 6.05
CA LEU A 2 6.72 -27.49 4.75
C LEU A 2 5.24 -27.89 4.81
N THR A 3 4.89 -29.03 5.42
CA THR A 3 3.49 -29.49 5.50
C THR A 3 2.56 -28.42 6.09
N LYS A 4 2.97 -27.81 7.21
CA LYS A 4 2.19 -26.75 7.89
C LYS A 4 2.11 -25.48 7.02
N THR A 5 3.22 -25.08 6.43
CA THR A 5 3.30 -23.89 5.57
C THR A 5 2.46 -24.04 4.31
N ILE A 6 2.54 -25.18 3.62
CA ILE A 6 1.74 -25.46 2.41
C ILE A 6 0.25 -25.47 2.75
N ALA A 7 -0.16 -26.13 3.83
CA ALA A 7 -1.56 -26.16 4.26
C ALA A 7 -2.09 -24.75 4.57
N ALA A 8 -1.32 -23.94 5.30
CA ALA A 8 -1.68 -22.56 5.61
C ALA A 8 -1.76 -21.68 4.35
N ILE A 9 -0.80 -21.81 3.41
CA ILE A 9 -0.81 -21.07 2.14
C ILE A 9 -2.03 -21.41 1.31
N LYS A 10 -2.35 -22.71 1.15
CA LYS A 10 -3.54 -23.15 0.41
C LYS A 10 -4.82 -22.60 1.01
N LYS A 11 -4.96 -22.66 2.35
CA LYS A 11 -6.13 -22.14 3.04
C LYS A 11 -6.27 -20.62 2.91
N VAL A 12 -5.18 -19.86 3.02
CA VAL A 12 -5.22 -18.40 2.85
C VAL A 12 -5.53 -18.02 1.40
N LYS A 13 -4.90 -18.69 0.42
CA LYS A 13 -5.20 -18.48 -1.00
C LYS A 13 -6.67 -18.72 -1.29
N ALA A 14 -7.22 -19.87 -0.89
CA ALA A 14 -8.64 -20.17 -1.08
C ALA A 14 -9.58 -19.10 -0.49
N ARG A 15 -9.25 -18.54 0.68
CA ARG A 15 -10.02 -17.43 1.28
C ARG A 15 -9.92 -16.13 0.47
N LEU A 16 -8.72 -15.78 -0.02
CA LEU A 16 -8.52 -14.59 -0.85
C LEU A 16 -9.15 -14.74 -2.23
N ASP A 17 -9.11 -15.94 -2.81
CA ASP A 17 -9.74 -16.25 -4.08
C ASP A 17 -11.27 -16.22 -3.94
N ALA A 18 -11.84 -16.69 -2.81
CA ALA A 18 -13.25 -16.49 -2.50
C ALA A 18 -13.64 -15.01 -2.30
N GLU A 19 -12.80 -14.22 -1.62
CA GLU A 19 -12.99 -12.76 -1.49
C GLU A 19 -12.92 -12.07 -2.87
N TYR A 20 -12.03 -12.52 -3.77
CA TYR A 20 -11.99 -12.08 -5.17
C TYR A 20 -13.30 -12.39 -5.90
N GLN A 21 -13.78 -13.64 -5.84
CA GLN A 21 -14.99 -14.06 -6.56
C GLN A 21 -16.22 -13.29 -6.06
N MET A 22 -16.36 -13.12 -4.75
CA MET A 22 -17.41 -12.28 -4.19
C MET A 22 -17.35 -10.85 -4.75
N VAL A 23 -16.17 -10.22 -4.75
CA VAL A 23 -16.02 -8.86 -5.28
C VAL A 23 -16.32 -8.79 -6.77
N TYR A 24 -15.96 -9.83 -7.53
CA TYR A 24 -16.22 -9.92 -8.97
C TYR A 24 -17.73 -9.98 -9.23
N GLU A 25 -18.45 -10.91 -8.59
CA GLU A 25 -19.91 -11.03 -8.74
C GLU A 25 -20.64 -9.75 -8.32
N LEU A 26 -20.24 -9.13 -7.21
CA LEU A 26 -20.81 -7.85 -6.78
C LEU A 26 -20.51 -6.70 -7.75
N SER A 27 -19.41 -6.77 -8.53
CA SER A 27 -19.09 -5.75 -9.53
C SER A 27 -19.97 -5.81 -10.78
N LEU A 28 -20.68 -6.93 -11.00
CA LEU A 28 -21.58 -7.14 -12.13
C LEU A 28 -23.02 -6.73 -11.84
N LYS A 29 -23.37 -6.53 -10.57
CA LYS A 29 -24.72 -6.14 -10.16
C LYS A 29 -25.03 -4.71 -10.56
N GLU A 30 -26.27 -4.47 -10.98
CA GLU A 30 -26.77 -3.10 -11.24
C GLU A 30 -26.87 -2.26 -9.96
N SER A 31 -27.22 -2.90 -8.83
CA SER A 31 -27.26 -2.27 -7.51
C SER A 31 -26.87 -3.25 -6.41
N LEU A 32 -26.31 -2.70 -5.31
CA LEU A 32 -25.87 -3.45 -4.14
C LEU A 32 -26.81 -3.23 -2.96
N THR A 33 -26.94 -4.24 -2.10
CA THR A 33 -27.56 -4.06 -0.78
C THR A 33 -26.67 -3.19 0.12
N PRO A 34 -27.21 -2.57 1.18
CA PRO A 34 -26.39 -1.79 2.12
C PRO A 34 -25.21 -2.57 2.72
N ASP A 35 -25.39 -3.86 3.02
CA ASP A 35 -24.35 -4.73 3.58
C ASP A 35 -23.26 -5.08 2.55
N GLU A 36 -23.66 -5.30 1.29
CA GLU A 36 -22.73 -5.54 0.19
C GLU A 36 -21.88 -4.29 -0.08
N GLU A 37 -22.51 -3.11 -0.11
CA GLU A 37 -21.81 -1.84 -0.28
C GLU A 37 -20.82 -1.61 0.88
N ALA A 38 -21.25 -1.80 2.13
CA ALA A 38 -20.38 -1.68 3.30
C ALA A 38 -19.18 -2.65 3.23
N THR A 39 -19.42 -3.89 2.80
CA THR A 39 -18.37 -4.90 2.61
C THR A 39 -17.36 -4.45 1.56
N ILE A 40 -17.81 -3.98 0.40
CA ILE A 40 -16.94 -3.48 -0.66
C ILE A 40 -16.16 -2.24 -0.20
N GLN A 41 -16.78 -1.32 0.52
CA GLN A 41 -16.11 -0.14 1.05
C GLN A 41 -15.00 -0.49 2.05
N LEU A 42 -15.26 -1.45 2.94
CA LEU A 42 -14.24 -1.96 3.86
C LEU A 42 -13.04 -2.56 3.11
N LEU A 43 -13.30 -3.32 2.03
CA LEU A 43 -12.25 -3.88 1.19
C LEU A 43 -11.46 -2.79 0.43
N LYS A 44 -12.15 -1.81 -0.15
CA LYS A 44 -11.54 -0.65 -0.82
C LYS A 44 -10.60 0.10 0.14
N VAL A 45 -11.03 0.34 1.38
CA VAL A 45 -10.19 0.95 2.43
C VAL A 45 -9.01 0.05 2.80
N ARG A 46 -9.25 -1.25 3.06
CA ARG A 46 -8.23 -2.24 3.43
C ARG A 46 -7.11 -2.33 2.39
N TYR A 47 -7.46 -2.34 1.11
CA TYR A 47 -6.52 -2.46 -0.01
C TYR A 47 -6.08 -1.11 -0.59
N LYS A 48 -6.61 0.02 -0.08
CA LYS A 48 -6.30 1.40 -0.52
C LYS A 48 -6.56 1.62 -2.01
N VAL A 49 -7.78 1.32 -2.45
CA VAL A 49 -8.23 1.43 -3.85
C VAL A 49 -9.61 2.09 -3.92
N LYS A 50 -9.94 2.69 -5.07
CA LYS A 50 -11.22 3.40 -5.26
C LYS A 50 -12.30 2.57 -5.99
N GLY A 51 -11.90 1.70 -6.92
CA GLY A 51 -12.83 0.97 -7.79
C GLY A 51 -12.55 -0.53 -7.88
N TYR A 52 -13.53 -1.27 -8.40
CA TYR A 52 -13.49 -2.74 -8.53
C TYR A 52 -12.28 -3.26 -9.31
N PRO A 53 -11.88 -2.71 -10.48
CA PRO A 53 -10.74 -3.25 -11.22
C PRO A 53 -9.44 -3.23 -10.40
N CYS A 54 -9.22 -2.14 -9.66
CA CYS A 54 -8.08 -2.01 -8.77
C CYS A 54 -8.19 -2.96 -7.56
N LEU A 55 -9.39 -3.17 -7.02
CA LEU A 55 -9.62 -4.09 -5.91
C LEU A 55 -9.38 -5.54 -6.32
N LEU A 56 -9.97 -5.99 -7.43
CA LEU A 56 -9.76 -7.32 -8.01
C LEU A 56 -8.28 -7.58 -8.28
N LYS A 57 -7.55 -6.62 -8.88
CA LYS A 57 -6.10 -6.73 -9.09
C LYS A 57 -5.29 -6.87 -7.78
N ARG A 58 -5.75 -6.25 -6.68
CA ARG A 58 -5.11 -6.34 -5.35
C ARG A 58 -5.38 -7.70 -4.71
N LEU A 59 -6.60 -8.21 -4.86
CA LEU A 59 -7.08 -9.48 -4.31
C LEU A 59 -6.52 -10.69 -5.04
N HIS A 60 -6.32 -10.60 -6.36
CA HIS A 60 -5.79 -11.70 -7.15
C HIS A 60 -4.53 -12.26 -6.49
N THR A 61 -4.48 -13.57 -6.26
CA THR A 61 -3.34 -14.18 -5.59
C THR A 61 -2.21 -14.43 -6.58
N HIS A 62 -1.21 -15.21 -6.23
CA HIS A 62 -0.14 -15.64 -7.13
C HIS A 62 0.25 -17.09 -6.80
N PRO A 63 1.04 -17.77 -7.64
CA PRO A 63 1.29 -19.22 -7.51
C PRO A 63 1.77 -19.62 -6.11
N ALA A 64 1.25 -20.74 -5.61
CA ALA A 64 1.59 -21.24 -4.29
C ALA A 64 3.09 -21.57 -4.19
N SER A 65 3.68 -22.08 -5.26
CA SER A 65 5.10 -22.38 -5.39
C SER A 65 5.99 -21.19 -5.04
N LEU A 66 5.61 -20.00 -5.51
CA LEU A 66 6.31 -18.76 -5.25
C LEU A 66 6.21 -18.36 -3.78
N VAL A 67 5.01 -18.43 -3.19
CA VAL A 67 4.79 -18.13 -1.77
C VAL A 67 5.59 -19.09 -0.88
N ILE A 68 5.60 -20.38 -1.20
CA ILE A 68 6.33 -21.42 -0.46
C ILE A 68 7.83 -21.16 -0.54
N ALA A 69 8.35 -20.85 -1.73
CA ALA A 69 9.78 -20.57 -1.92
C ALA A 69 10.23 -19.32 -1.16
N GLN A 70 9.45 -18.23 -1.21
CA GLN A 70 9.72 -17.04 -0.40
C GLN A 70 9.66 -17.38 1.08
N ALA A 71 8.62 -18.07 1.54
CA ALA A 71 8.51 -18.49 2.94
C ALA A 71 9.71 -19.33 3.41
N ALA A 72 10.22 -20.25 2.57
CA ALA A 72 11.41 -21.04 2.87
C ALA A 72 12.67 -20.17 2.97
N LEU A 73 12.88 -19.24 2.04
CA LEU A 73 14.03 -18.34 2.06
C LEU A 73 13.98 -17.37 3.25
N GLU A 74 12.85 -16.67 3.44
CA GLU A 74 12.72 -15.63 4.47
C GLU A 74 12.77 -16.19 5.90
N SER A 75 12.31 -17.43 6.11
CA SER A 75 12.31 -18.06 7.43
C SER A 75 13.50 -18.99 7.68
N GLY A 76 14.38 -19.19 6.69
CA GLY A 76 15.42 -20.21 6.74
C GLY A 76 14.82 -21.60 6.97
N TRP A 77 13.83 -21.99 6.18
CA TRP A 77 13.09 -23.26 6.30
C TRP A 77 12.40 -23.45 7.67
N GLY A 78 12.00 -22.35 8.31
CA GLY A 78 11.38 -22.34 9.63
C GLY A 78 12.33 -22.36 10.81
N SER A 79 13.65 -22.25 10.60
CA SER A 79 14.63 -22.18 11.68
C SER A 79 14.67 -20.80 12.37
N SER A 80 14.27 -19.74 11.64
CA SER A 80 14.28 -18.36 12.12
C SER A 80 13.52 -18.20 13.45
N ARG A 81 14.13 -17.43 14.36
CA ARG A 81 13.51 -17.05 15.63
C ARG A 81 12.18 -16.33 15.41
N PHE A 82 12.08 -15.47 14.39
CA PHE A 82 10.85 -14.71 14.11
C PHE A 82 9.70 -15.61 13.67
N TYR A 83 10.00 -16.68 12.92
CA TYR A 83 9.00 -17.69 12.59
C TYR A 83 8.52 -18.41 13.86
N ARG A 84 9.45 -18.86 14.72
CA ARG A 84 9.13 -19.66 15.91
C ARG A 84 8.43 -18.89 17.03
N GLU A 85 8.86 -17.65 17.30
CA GLU A 85 8.36 -16.87 18.45
C GLU A 85 7.27 -15.86 18.08
N ALA A 86 7.23 -15.43 16.81
CA ALA A 86 6.33 -14.37 16.35
C ALA A 86 5.38 -14.79 15.23
N ASN A 87 5.40 -16.07 14.83
CA ASN A 87 4.70 -16.57 13.64
C ASN A 87 5.01 -15.76 12.37
N ASN A 88 6.13 -15.04 12.33
CA ASN A 88 6.45 -14.12 11.25
C ASN A 88 7.36 -14.79 10.23
N ILE A 89 6.74 -15.52 9.29
CA ILE A 89 7.46 -16.34 8.31
C ILE A 89 8.17 -15.52 7.23
N PHE A 90 7.77 -14.27 7.03
CA PHE A 90 8.34 -13.36 6.01
C PHE A 90 9.20 -12.22 6.60
N GLY A 91 9.50 -12.25 7.90
CA GLY A 91 10.34 -11.26 8.55
C GLY A 91 9.80 -9.82 8.50
N VAL A 92 8.47 -9.63 8.47
CA VAL A 92 7.83 -8.31 8.31
C VAL A 92 8.15 -7.40 9.49
N TRP A 93 8.71 -6.22 9.22
CA TRP A 93 9.00 -5.21 10.23
C TRP A 93 7.72 -4.56 10.77
N SER A 94 7.75 -4.15 12.04
CA SER A 94 6.65 -3.50 12.74
C SER A 94 7.02 -2.06 13.07
N TYR A 95 6.38 -1.11 12.38
CA TYR A 95 6.54 0.32 12.66
C TYR A 95 5.46 0.90 13.57
N ASN A 96 4.36 0.15 13.77
CA ASN A 96 3.28 0.56 14.65
C ASN A 96 3.58 0.09 16.09
N PRO A 97 3.65 0.98 17.10
CA PRO A 97 3.84 0.57 18.48
C PRO A 97 2.62 -0.11 19.11
N ASN A 98 1.44 0.09 18.53
CA ASN A 98 0.17 -0.42 19.05
C ASN A 98 -0.20 -1.81 18.50
N GLU A 99 0.66 -2.44 17.70
CA GLU A 99 0.45 -3.82 17.23
C GLU A 99 1.37 -4.82 17.94
N PRO A 100 0.96 -6.09 18.08
CA PRO A 100 1.83 -7.13 18.62
C PRO A 100 3.13 -7.22 17.82
N ARG A 101 4.27 -7.15 18.53
CA ARG A 101 5.60 -7.14 17.93
C ARG A 101 6.65 -7.70 18.86
N VAL A 102 7.77 -8.16 18.31
CA VAL A 102 8.95 -8.63 19.07
C VAL A 102 10.19 -7.87 18.63
N ALA A 103 11.12 -7.63 19.54
CA ALA A 103 12.38 -6.97 19.19
C ALA A 103 13.21 -7.86 18.25
N ALA A 104 13.70 -7.26 17.17
CA ALA A 104 14.50 -7.95 16.15
C ALA A 104 15.91 -8.30 16.66
N GLY A 105 16.37 -7.60 17.69
CA GLY A 105 17.64 -7.85 18.37
C GLY A 105 17.60 -7.35 19.80
N ILE A 106 18.75 -7.39 20.47
CA ILE A 106 18.93 -6.84 21.82
C ILE A 106 18.85 -5.31 21.72
N PRO A 107 17.95 -4.64 22.45
CA PRO A 107 17.92 -3.18 22.52
C PRO A 107 19.28 -2.63 22.94
N ARG A 108 19.75 -1.60 22.25
CA ARG A 108 20.99 -0.90 22.58
C ARG A 108 20.67 0.50 23.05
N GLU A 109 21.35 0.92 24.11
CA GLU A 109 21.19 2.27 24.65
C GLU A 109 21.48 3.32 23.57
N GLY A 110 20.62 4.35 23.49
CA GLY A 110 20.73 5.40 22.49
C GLY A 110 20.39 5.00 21.04
N GLN A 111 19.99 3.76 20.76
CA GLN A 111 19.61 3.32 19.41
C GLN A 111 18.13 2.90 19.32
N PRO A 112 17.41 3.30 18.27
CA PRO A 112 16.05 2.81 18.03
C PRO A 112 16.02 1.28 17.90
N THR A 113 15.19 0.64 18.72
CA THR A 113 14.98 -0.81 18.61
C THR A 113 14.14 -1.11 17.37
N VAL A 114 14.65 -1.99 16.50
CA VAL A 114 13.89 -2.52 15.37
C VAL A 114 12.97 -3.63 15.86
N TYR A 115 11.71 -3.59 15.44
CA TYR A 115 10.71 -4.60 15.79
C TYR A 115 10.26 -5.35 14.55
N VAL A 116 9.97 -6.63 14.72
CA VAL A 116 9.23 -7.42 13.73
C VAL A 116 7.82 -7.68 14.23
N LYS A 117 6.87 -7.75 13.31
CA LYS A 117 5.47 -7.99 13.62
C LYS A 117 5.29 -9.37 14.23
N LYS A 118 4.40 -9.49 15.22
CA LYS A 118 3.95 -10.76 15.79
C LYS A 118 2.54 -11.06 15.29
N TYR A 119 2.37 -12.24 14.73
CA TYR A 119 1.10 -12.73 14.22
C TYR A 119 0.49 -13.75 15.19
N PRO A 120 -0.85 -13.80 15.30
CA PRO A 120 -1.53 -14.79 16.14
C PRO A 120 -1.25 -16.21 15.66
N ASP A 121 -1.15 -16.41 14.35
CA ASP A 121 -0.86 -17.70 13.72
C ASP A 121 -0.17 -17.51 12.36
N LEU A 122 0.15 -18.64 11.72
CA LEU A 122 0.82 -18.67 10.43
C LEU A 122 -0.05 -18.12 9.29
N GLU A 123 -1.37 -18.36 9.33
CA GLU A 123 -2.29 -17.88 8.30
C GLU A 123 -2.36 -16.35 8.29
N ALA A 124 -2.41 -15.72 9.47
CA ALA A 124 -2.39 -14.27 9.60
C ALA A 124 -1.07 -13.66 9.09
N SER A 125 0.05 -14.36 9.24
CA SER A 125 1.33 -13.94 8.65
C SER A 125 1.30 -13.99 7.12
N ILE A 126 0.76 -15.06 6.55
CA ILE A 126 0.60 -15.24 5.10
C ILE A 126 -0.37 -14.21 4.51
N GLU A 127 -1.50 -13.94 5.17
CA GLU A 127 -2.40 -12.84 4.80
C GLU A 127 -1.70 -11.47 4.87
N GLY A 128 -0.88 -11.25 5.90
CA GLY A 128 -0.07 -10.05 6.04
C GLY A 128 0.87 -9.86 4.85
N TYR A 129 1.52 -10.94 4.43
CA TYR A 129 2.36 -10.98 3.23
C TYR A 129 1.58 -10.66 1.96
N PHE A 130 0.46 -11.33 1.70
CA PHE A 130 -0.37 -11.03 0.51
C PHE A 130 -0.83 -9.57 0.52
N ARG A 131 -1.19 -9.02 1.68
CA ARG A 131 -1.59 -7.62 1.83
C ARG A 131 -0.44 -6.64 1.61
N MET A 132 0.78 -7.02 1.98
CA MET A 132 2.00 -6.25 1.67
C MET A 132 2.23 -6.21 0.15
N ILE A 133 2.19 -7.37 -0.52
CA ILE A 133 2.31 -7.47 -1.98
C ILE A 133 1.18 -6.70 -2.68
N ALA A 134 -0.05 -6.80 -2.17
CA ALA A 134 -1.19 -6.07 -2.67
C ALA A 134 -0.93 -4.55 -2.59
N LYS A 135 -0.44 -4.03 -1.46
CA LYS A 135 -0.34 -2.59 -1.23
C LYS A 135 0.95 -1.92 -1.69
N GLY A 136 2.06 -2.64 -1.69
CA GLY A 136 3.39 -2.07 -1.89
C GLY A 136 3.55 -1.46 -3.29
N ARG A 137 4.12 -0.26 -3.36
CA ARG A 137 4.39 0.41 -4.65
C ARG A 137 5.39 -0.39 -5.50
N ALA A 138 6.41 -0.97 -4.86
CA ALA A 138 7.42 -1.82 -5.49
C ALA A 138 6.83 -3.01 -6.27
N TYR A 139 5.69 -3.54 -5.83
CA TYR A 139 5.05 -4.72 -6.43
C TYR A 139 4.05 -4.39 -7.54
N LYS A 140 3.96 -3.14 -8.02
CA LYS A 140 3.01 -2.73 -9.08
C LYS A 140 3.18 -3.57 -10.36
N LYS A 141 4.42 -3.79 -10.79
CA LYS A 141 4.72 -4.60 -11.99
C LYS A 141 4.38 -6.08 -11.76
N PHE A 142 4.81 -6.64 -10.62
CA PHE A 142 4.46 -8.01 -10.21
C PHE A 142 2.94 -8.25 -10.21
N ARG A 143 2.17 -7.34 -9.60
CA ARG A 143 0.70 -7.43 -9.56
C ARG A 143 0.04 -7.37 -10.94
N THR A 144 0.71 -6.80 -11.93
CA THR A 144 0.22 -6.76 -13.31
C THR A 144 0.57 -8.06 -14.02
N ALA A 145 1.82 -8.51 -13.91
CA ALA A 145 2.29 -9.74 -14.54
C ALA A 145 1.45 -10.97 -14.14
N ARG A 146 1.15 -11.12 -12.85
CA ARG A 146 0.34 -12.25 -12.33
C ARG A 146 -1.11 -12.29 -12.80
N LEU A 147 -1.60 -11.28 -13.51
CA LEU A 147 -2.92 -11.34 -14.16
C LEU A 147 -2.87 -12.11 -15.50
N HIS A 148 -1.68 -12.27 -16.07
CA HIS A 148 -1.48 -12.82 -17.42
C HIS A 148 -0.73 -14.16 -17.42
N THR A 149 -0.02 -14.45 -16.35
CA THR A 149 0.76 -15.67 -16.21
C THR A 149 0.76 -16.14 -14.77
N ASP A 150 0.52 -17.43 -14.60
CA ASP A 150 0.76 -18.14 -13.35
C ASP A 150 2.10 -18.89 -13.37
N ASN A 151 2.91 -18.71 -14.41
CA ASN A 151 4.22 -19.31 -14.45
C ASN A 151 5.10 -18.66 -13.37
N PRO A 152 5.47 -19.39 -12.29
CA PRO A 152 6.25 -18.80 -11.21
C PRO A 152 7.63 -18.32 -11.71
N PHE A 153 8.19 -18.96 -12.73
CA PHE A 153 9.50 -18.60 -13.30
C PHE A 153 9.48 -17.29 -14.08
N GLU A 154 8.33 -16.90 -14.62
CA GLU A 154 8.12 -15.56 -15.21
C GLU A 154 7.87 -14.53 -14.10
N LEU A 155 7.10 -14.88 -13.08
CA LEU A 155 6.72 -13.93 -12.03
C LEU A 155 7.90 -13.51 -11.14
N ILE A 156 8.85 -14.40 -10.88
CA ILE A 156 10.02 -14.09 -10.03
C ILE A 156 10.86 -12.93 -10.57
N SER A 157 10.89 -12.67 -11.88
CA SER A 157 11.67 -11.56 -12.45
C SER A 157 11.16 -10.19 -11.98
N TYR A 158 9.89 -10.11 -11.56
CA TYR A 158 9.27 -8.88 -11.05
C TYR A 158 9.48 -8.66 -9.55
N LEU A 159 10.22 -9.55 -8.86
CA LEU A 159 10.53 -9.47 -7.43
C LEU A 159 11.93 -8.94 -7.13
N ASN A 160 12.61 -8.32 -8.11
CA ASN A 160 13.94 -7.73 -7.91
C ASN A 160 13.99 -6.62 -6.84
N HIS A 161 12.86 -6.01 -6.48
CA HIS A 161 12.77 -5.01 -5.40
C HIS A 161 12.30 -5.60 -4.07
N TYR A 162 12.09 -6.92 -3.99
CA TYR A 162 11.70 -7.58 -2.75
C TYR A 162 12.85 -7.64 -1.74
N SER A 163 14.09 -7.78 -2.24
CA SER A 163 15.30 -7.90 -1.43
C SER A 163 16.39 -6.98 -1.97
N GLU A 164 17.25 -6.49 -1.07
CA GLU A 164 18.47 -5.76 -1.41
C GLU A 164 19.44 -6.59 -2.27
N LEU A 165 19.30 -7.92 -2.26
CA LEU A 165 20.05 -8.85 -3.12
C LEU A 165 19.63 -8.80 -4.60
N ARG A 166 18.54 -8.11 -4.94
CA ARG A 166 18.08 -7.88 -6.32
C ARG A 166 18.01 -9.15 -7.17
N HIS A 167 18.85 -9.27 -8.20
CA HIS A 167 18.88 -10.42 -9.11
C HIS A 167 19.29 -11.72 -8.43
N GLU A 168 20.15 -11.64 -7.40
CA GLU A 168 20.56 -12.82 -6.64
C GLU A 168 19.38 -13.42 -5.87
N TYR A 169 18.48 -12.58 -5.36
CA TYR A 169 17.23 -13.05 -4.76
C TYR A 169 16.36 -13.83 -5.75
N VAL A 170 16.21 -13.30 -6.97
CA VAL A 170 15.46 -13.96 -8.06
C VAL A 170 16.08 -15.31 -8.41
N ARG A 171 17.42 -15.40 -8.50
CA ARG A 171 18.12 -16.66 -8.74
C ARG A 171 17.87 -17.69 -7.62
N ARG A 172 17.92 -17.27 -6.37
CA ARG A 172 17.63 -18.14 -5.22
C ARG A 172 16.20 -18.67 -5.27
N LEU A 173 15.22 -17.82 -5.59
CA LEU A 173 13.83 -18.25 -5.77
C LEU A 173 13.69 -19.28 -6.88
N TYR A 174 14.30 -19.03 -8.05
CA TYR A 174 14.32 -19.99 -9.15
C TYR A 174 14.82 -21.37 -8.69
N HIS A 175 15.96 -21.42 -8.01
CA HIS A 175 16.54 -22.67 -7.54
C HIS A 175 15.69 -23.37 -6.48
N VAL A 176 15.11 -22.63 -5.53
CA VAL A 176 14.23 -23.21 -4.51
C VAL A 176 12.98 -23.82 -5.16
N ILE A 177 12.31 -23.09 -6.07
CA ILE A 177 11.12 -23.57 -6.76
C ILE A 177 11.45 -24.80 -7.61
N ARG A 178 12.50 -24.72 -8.43
CA ARG A 178 12.85 -25.77 -9.41
C ARG A 178 13.33 -27.06 -8.73
N SER A 179 14.23 -26.95 -7.75
CA SER A 179 14.88 -28.12 -7.14
C SER A 179 13.92 -28.88 -6.23
N ASN A 180 12.99 -28.18 -5.57
CA ASN A 180 11.96 -28.80 -4.73
C ASN A 180 10.68 -29.12 -5.50
N LYS A 181 10.64 -28.84 -6.81
CA LYS A 181 9.48 -29.04 -7.67
C LYS A 181 8.20 -28.39 -7.15
N PHE A 182 8.30 -27.24 -6.49
CA PHE A 182 7.13 -26.60 -5.91
C PHE A 182 6.09 -26.17 -6.94
N TYR A 183 6.48 -26.02 -8.22
CA TYR A 183 5.56 -25.77 -9.33
C TYR A 183 4.51 -26.88 -9.51
N GLU A 184 4.75 -28.10 -8.99
CA GLU A 184 3.75 -29.19 -8.99
C GLU A 184 2.63 -28.96 -7.97
N LEU A 185 2.78 -27.97 -7.07
CA LEU A 185 1.79 -27.57 -6.07
C LEU A 185 0.91 -26.40 -6.54
N ASP A 186 1.22 -25.83 -7.70
CA ASP A 186 0.41 -24.80 -8.32
C ASP A 186 -0.82 -25.42 -8.97
N ASP A 187 -1.95 -24.71 -8.89
CA ASP A 187 -3.14 -25.08 -9.64
C ASP A 187 -2.88 -24.92 -11.15
N VAL A 188 -3.56 -25.72 -11.97
CA VAL A 188 -3.44 -25.62 -13.43
C VAL A 188 -3.84 -24.21 -13.88
N SER A 189 -2.95 -23.51 -14.61
CA SER A 189 -3.14 -22.19 -15.26
C SER A 189 -4.44 -21.46 -14.87
N TYR A 190 -4.44 -20.77 -13.73
CA TYR A 190 -5.60 -20.11 -13.15
C TYR A 190 -5.66 -18.61 -13.53
N GLN A 191 -6.41 -18.31 -14.57
CA GLN A 191 -6.81 -16.93 -14.85
C GLN A 191 -8.08 -16.59 -14.07
N PRO A 192 -8.09 -15.53 -13.25
CA PRO A 192 -9.26 -15.20 -12.46
C PRO A 192 -10.34 -14.60 -13.37
N GLN A 193 -11.61 -14.88 -13.10
CA GLN A 193 -12.72 -14.36 -13.91
C GLN A 193 -12.71 -12.83 -13.96
N GLY A 194 -13.01 -12.26 -15.13
CA GLY A 194 -13.04 -10.81 -15.34
C GLY A 194 -11.68 -10.12 -15.45
N TRP A 195 -10.57 -10.86 -15.53
CA TRP A 195 -9.22 -10.28 -15.65
C TRP A 195 -9.08 -9.34 -16.86
N GLU A 196 -9.75 -9.66 -17.97
CA GLU A 196 -9.78 -8.88 -19.21
C GLU A 196 -10.38 -7.48 -19.02
N ASN A 197 -11.30 -7.33 -18.07
CA ASN A 197 -12.01 -6.07 -17.78
C ASN A 197 -11.19 -5.12 -16.89
N ILE A 198 -9.98 -5.51 -16.48
CA ILE A 198 -9.09 -4.66 -15.70
C ILE A 198 -8.31 -3.75 -16.66
N ASN A 199 -8.79 -2.51 -16.86
CA ASN A 199 -8.18 -1.54 -17.81
C ASN A 199 -6.67 -1.33 -17.55
N LEU A 200 -5.87 -1.71 -18.55
CA LEU A 200 -4.41 -1.71 -18.56
C LEU A 200 -3.79 -0.38 -19.02
N ALA A 201 -4.58 0.51 -19.65
CA ALA A 201 -4.09 1.61 -20.51
C ALA A 201 -3.43 2.80 -19.78
N ASN A 202 -3.25 2.74 -18.46
CA ASN A 202 -2.37 3.67 -17.73
C ASN A 202 -0.96 3.10 -17.45
N ASN A 203 -0.55 2.04 -18.16
CA ASN A 203 0.81 1.52 -18.16
C ASN A 203 1.12 0.95 -19.56
N GLU A 204 1.63 1.79 -20.47
CA GLU A 204 2.36 1.27 -21.63
C GLU A 204 3.52 0.38 -21.13
N TRP A 205 3.63 -0.79 -21.76
CA TRP A 205 4.56 -1.84 -21.40
C TRP A 205 5.98 -1.50 -21.85
N LEU A 206 6.96 -1.77 -20.98
CA LEU A 206 8.33 -2.06 -21.40
C LEU A 206 8.70 -3.45 -20.87
N ILE A 207 8.80 -4.40 -21.81
CA ILE A 207 9.65 -5.58 -21.68
C ILE A 207 11.07 -5.05 -21.41
N PRO A 208 11.77 -5.44 -20.34
CA PRO A 208 13.07 -4.87 -20.03
C PRO A 208 14.09 -5.26 -21.12
N LYS A 209 14.60 -4.26 -21.85
CA LYS A 209 15.96 -4.34 -22.41
C LYS A 209 16.94 -3.76 -21.37
N LYS A 210 18.14 -4.31 -21.40
CA LYS A 210 19.27 -4.06 -20.50
C LYS A 210 19.64 -2.57 -20.44
N ASP A 211 20.02 -2.11 -19.25
CA ASP A 211 20.82 -0.92 -18.92
C ASP A 211 20.06 0.31 -18.35
N ASP A 212 20.46 0.66 -17.12
CA ASP A 212 20.07 1.72 -16.15
C ASP A 212 20.32 3.15 -16.70
N PRO A 213 19.92 4.29 -16.07
CA PRO A 213 19.29 4.49 -14.76
C PRO A 213 18.03 5.34 -14.78
N ALA A 214 17.49 5.60 -13.59
CA ALA A 214 16.51 6.63 -13.30
C ALA A 214 16.66 7.89 -14.17
N THR A 215 15.59 8.69 -14.15
CA THR A 215 15.51 10.08 -14.61
C THR A 215 15.04 10.13 -16.07
N ARG A 216 13.75 10.32 -16.36
CA ARG A 216 13.00 11.48 -15.85
C ARG A 216 11.49 11.34 -16.09
N VAL A 217 10.76 11.57 -15.00
CA VAL A 217 9.32 11.88 -14.85
C VAL A 217 8.34 10.71 -15.02
N ALA A 218 8.19 9.95 -13.94
CA ALA A 218 7.02 9.11 -13.70
C ALA A 218 6.04 9.84 -12.77
N ASP A 219 4.90 10.24 -13.32
CA ASP A 219 3.64 10.53 -12.62
C ASP A 219 2.53 10.16 -13.63
N MET A 220 1.47 9.40 -13.34
CA MET A 220 0.60 9.46 -12.17
C MET A 220 0.03 8.07 -11.82
N CYS A 221 0.25 7.65 -10.58
CA CYS A 221 -0.78 6.92 -9.82
C CYS A 221 -0.97 7.62 -8.46
N GLN A 222 -1.02 8.95 -8.50
CA GLN A 222 -1.78 9.82 -7.61
C GLN A 222 -2.22 11.05 -8.42
N LYS A 223 -3.53 11.35 -8.46
CA LYS A 223 -3.99 12.74 -8.41
C LYS A 223 -5.05 12.86 -7.32
N LYS A 224 -4.80 13.86 -6.49
CA LYS A 224 -5.65 14.66 -5.60
C LYS A 224 -7.14 14.31 -5.59
N VAL A 225 -7.70 14.28 -4.38
CA VAL A 225 -9.02 14.87 -4.15
C VAL A 225 -8.98 16.28 -4.72
N LYS A 226 -9.79 16.57 -5.73
CA LYS A 226 -10.20 17.93 -6.02
C LYS A 226 -11.68 17.88 -6.35
N GLU A 227 -12.41 18.74 -5.65
CA GLU A 227 -13.70 19.29 -6.08
C GLU A 227 -14.71 18.24 -6.55
N ILE A 228 -15.55 17.82 -5.61
CA ILE A 228 -17.00 17.89 -5.87
C ILE A 228 -17.24 19.32 -6.37
N ILE A 229 -18.08 19.46 -7.40
CA ILE A 229 -18.65 20.69 -7.97
C ILE A 229 -18.07 21.02 -9.36
N VAL A 230 -18.81 20.48 -10.36
CA VAL A 230 -19.08 20.95 -11.73
C VAL A 230 -17.92 21.02 -12.75
N ASP A 231 -18.10 20.72 -14.05
CA ASP A 231 -19.27 21.06 -14.85
C ASP A 231 -19.45 20.23 -16.12
N ALA A 232 -20.69 20.18 -16.56
CA ALA A 232 -21.01 19.95 -17.96
C ALA A 232 -20.35 21.05 -18.83
N VAL A 233 -19.80 20.63 -19.96
CA VAL A 233 -19.35 21.42 -21.12
C VAL A 233 -20.42 22.45 -21.58
N PRO A 234 -20.17 23.54 -22.37
CA PRO A 234 -18.94 24.11 -23.01
C PRO A 234 -18.76 25.65 -22.87
N GLY A 235 -17.64 26.18 -23.39
CA GLY A 235 -17.65 27.49 -24.09
C GLY A 235 -16.41 28.35 -23.88
N LYS A 236 -15.53 28.42 -24.89
CA LYS A 236 -14.52 29.49 -25.02
C LYS A 236 -15.26 30.82 -25.12
N ASP A 237 -14.80 31.83 -24.37
CA ASP A 237 -14.93 33.28 -24.63
C ASP A 237 -14.83 34.15 -23.35
N ALA A 238 -14.68 33.55 -22.16
CA ALA A 238 -14.68 34.28 -20.88
C ALA A 238 -13.31 34.42 -20.18
N GLU A 239 -12.18 34.29 -20.89
CA GLU A 239 -10.84 34.36 -20.28
C GLU A 239 -10.28 35.78 -20.11
N SER A 240 -10.94 36.84 -20.61
CA SER A 240 -10.40 38.20 -20.50
C SER A 240 -10.98 39.05 -19.35
N SER A 241 -12.11 38.67 -18.75
CA SER A 241 -12.72 39.44 -17.66
C SER A 241 -12.35 38.95 -16.26
N LEU A 242 -11.89 37.70 -16.12
CA LEU A 242 -11.65 37.08 -14.81
C LEU A 242 -10.29 37.47 -14.20
N GLU A 243 -9.27 37.77 -15.01
CA GLU A 243 -7.95 38.20 -14.50
C GLU A 243 -7.96 39.60 -13.89
N ALA A 244 -8.87 40.48 -14.35
CA ALA A 244 -9.01 41.83 -13.83
C ALA A 244 -9.60 41.85 -12.41
N ASP A 245 -10.61 41.02 -12.14
CA ASP A 245 -11.30 40.98 -10.85
C ASP A 245 -10.49 40.25 -9.75
N ILE A 246 -9.67 39.26 -10.13
CA ILE A 246 -8.78 38.53 -9.19
C ILE A 246 -7.64 39.42 -8.68
N THR A 247 -7.18 40.37 -9.51
CA THR A 247 -6.12 41.31 -9.14
C THR A 247 -6.61 42.36 -8.13
N ALA A 248 -7.88 42.77 -8.23
CA ALA A 248 -8.50 43.73 -7.29
C ALA A 248 -8.73 43.12 -5.89
N ILE A 249 -9.22 41.87 -5.81
CA ILE A 249 -9.51 41.18 -4.54
C ILE A 249 -8.21 40.84 -3.75
N SER A 250 -7.12 40.59 -4.47
CA SER A 250 -5.81 40.30 -3.86
C SER A 250 -5.14 41.53 -3.25
N GLN A 251 -5.54 42.75 -3.65
CA GLN A 251 -5.01 43.99 -3.10
C GLN A 251 -5.77 44.42 -1.83
N GLU A 252 -7.10 44.28 -1.78
CA GLU A 252 -7.89 44.61 -0.59
C GLU A 252 -7.62 43.67 0.61
N SER A 253 -7.33 42.40 0.33
CA SER A 253 -7.03 41.40 1.37
C SER A 253 -5.68 41.63 2.06
N ASN A 254 -4.70 42.23 1.36
CA ASN A 254 -3.36 42.49 1.89
C ASN A 254 -3.28 43.78 2.72
N THR A 255 -4.22 44.71 2.55
CA THR A 255 -4.34 45.92 3.38
C THR A 255 -4.97 45.60 4.74
N SER A 256 -6.00 44.75 4.80
CA SER A 256 -6.62 44.35 6.08
C SER A 256 -5.71 43.48 6.97
N LEU A 257 -4.80 42.70 6.40
CA LEU A 257 -3.87 41.88 7.19
C LEU A 257 -2.74 42.70 7.84
N LYS A 258 -2.34 43.83 7.25
CA LYS A 258 -1.32 44.73 7.84
C LYS A 258 -1.87 45.64 8.95
N GLU A 259 -3.18 45.89 8.99
CA GLU A 259 -3.82 46.64 10.09
C GLU A 259 -4.07 45.79 11.34
N ILE A 260 -4.18 44.46 11.20
CA ILE A 260 -4.41 43.53 12.31
C ILE A 260 -3.10 43.25 13.08
N ASP A 261 -1.95 43.13 12.39
CA ASP A 261 -0.65 42.90 13.03
C ASP A 261 -0.15 44.13 13.83
N ASN A 262 -0.44 45.34 13.38
CA ASN A 262 -0.04 46.57 14.10
C ASN A 262 -0.85 46.84 15.38
N ASN A 263 -2.05 46.26 15.52
CA ASN A 263 -2.89 46.40 16.72
C ASN A 263 -2.63 45.32 17.77
N SER A 264 -1.97 44.20 17.40
CA SER A 264 -1.59 43.14 18.34
C SER A 264 -0.29 43.47 19.12
N SER A 265 0.63 44.25 18.53
CA SER A 265 1.89 44.65 19.20
C SER A 265 1.76 45.85 20.14
N LYS A 266 0.67 46.63 20.09
CA LYS A 266 0.40 47.74 21.04
C LYS A 266 -0.37 47.33 22.31
N LYS A 267 -0.87 46.09 22.38
CA LYS A 267 -1.68 45.61 23.52
C LYS A 267 -0.86 44.83 24.58
N SER A 268 0.43 44.57 24.31
CA SER A 268 1.36 43.90 25.23
C SER A 268 2.27 44.83 26.03
N GLU A 269 2.21 46.15 25.83
CA GLU A 269 2.98 47.17 26.59
C GLU A 269 2.14 47.94 27.63
N VAL A 270 0.85 47.63 27.82
CA VAL A 270 -0.06 48.35 28.75
C VAL A 270 -0.47 47.52 29.99
N VAL A 271 0.10 46.31 30.16
CA VAL A 271 -0.26 45.40 31.28
C VAL A 271 0.81 45.32 32.37
N THR A 272 1.92 46.07 32.28
CA THR A 272 3.00 46.09 33.28
C THR A 272 3.11 47.37 34.10
N GLU A 273 2.04 48.18 34.21
CA GLU A 273 2.11 49.47 34.95
C GLU A 273 0.93 49.74 35.92
N ASN A 274 0.12 48.73 36.29
CA ASN A 274 -0.98 48.91 37.27
C ASN A 274 -1.08 47.78 38.30
N ALA A 275 0.03 47.47 38.98
CA ALA A 275 0.02 46.62 40.18
C ALA A 275 1.15 46.96 41.17
N GLU A 276 1.43 48.26 41.37
CA GLU A 276 2.13 48.79 42.54
C GLU A 276 1.30 49.96 43.09
N GLU A 277 0.23 49.67 43.83
CA GLU A 277 -0.35 50.55 44.85
C GLU A 277 -1.58 49.87 45.47
N THR A 278 -1.36 49.02 46.47
CA THR A 278 -2.21 48.91 47.68
C THR A 278 -1.50 47.97 48.66
N ASN A 279 -0.56 48.53 49.43
CA ASN A 279 -0.14 47.94 50.70
C ASN A 279 -0.31 49.02 51.77
N SER A 280 -1.44 48.99 52.46
CA SER A 280 -1.69 49.72 53.69
C SER A 280 -2.83 49.05 54.45
N SER A 281 -2.61 48.86 55.76
CA SER A 281 -3.51 48.45 56.82
C SER A 281 -3.71 46.94 57.10
N VAL A 282 -3.10 46.56 58.23
CA VAL A 282 -3.31 45.42 59.16
C VAL A 282 -2.59 44.11 58.87
#